data_AF-A0A7C5AQN9-F1
#
_entry.id   AF-A0A7C5AQN9-F1
#
_cell.length_a   1.000
_cell.length_b   1.000
_cell.length_c   1.000
_cell.angle_alpha   90.00
_cell.angle_beta   90.00
_cell.angle_gamma   90.00
#
_symmetry.space_group_name_H-M   'P 1'
#
loop_
_entity.id
_entity.type
_entity.pdbx_description
1 polymer ?
#
loop_
_entity_poly.entity_id
_entity_poly.type
_entity_poly.pdbx_seq_one_letter_code
_entity_poly.pdbx_strand_id
1 'polypeptide(L)'
;MEPRWFSCWRKTMSRKNRLYLLLDLAIALAFVLSLLTAWAWMSSKPGRNGSAFLGIARGGWRDLHIGSSLALIAGVVVHLALHWEWIAAMTRRLGQSRMKKALWNYALDAVLGLTLVAVLVTGLPFLVAGPGGYQGGRNPAYRAAFVGVERSVMSDWHVGLGLGFVAVLLVHLAMHWNWIRRSVRQLVCLTAPEVCPGR
;
A
#
# COMPACT_ATOMS: atom_id res chain seq x y z
N MET A 1 0.34 37.46 -23.86
CA MET A 1 -1.11 37.16 -23.77
C MET A 1 -1.27 35.65 -23.77
N GLU A 2 -1.62 35.03 -22.64
CA GLU A 2 -1.88 33.58 -22.61
C GLU A 2 -3.21 33.26 -23.30
N PRO A 3 -3.28 32.21 -24.14
CA PRO A 3 -4.53 31.77 -24.73
C PRO A 3 -5.53 31.34 -23.66
N ARG A 4 -6.79 31.82 -23.74
CA ARG A 4 -7.84 31.55 -22.73
C ARG A 4 -8.06 30.04 -22.47
N TRP A 5 -7.78 29.17 -23.43
CA TRP A 5 -7.87 27.71 -23.29
C TRP A 5 -6.80 27.13 -22.34
N PHE A 6 -5.60 27.70 -22.26
CA PHE A 6 -4.55 27.30 -21.30
C PHE A 6 -5.00 27.54 -19.85
N SER A 7 -5.75 28.62 -19.60
CA SER A 7 -6.26 28.97 -18.26
C SER A 7 -7.36 28.01 -17.78
N CYS A 8 -8.25 27.57 -18.69
CA CYS A 8 -9.31 26.61 -18.41
C CYS A 8 -8.72 25.21 -18.14
N TRP A 9 -7.76 24.79 -18.95
CA TRP A 9 -7.04 23.52 -18.80
C TRP A 9 -6.23 23.45 -17.49
N ARG A 10 -5.54 24.55 -17.12
CA ARG A 10 -4.79 24.65 -15.85
C ARG A 10 -5.69 24.55 -14.61
N LYS A 11 -6.89 25.14 -14.66
CA LYS A 11 -7.87 25.08 -13.55
C LYS A 11 -8.54 23.71 -13.42
N THR A 12 -8.85 23.03 -14.51
CA THR A 12 -9.52 21.70 -14.49
C THR A 12 -8.58 20.53 -14.23
N MET A 13 -7.31 20.60 -14.69
CA MET A 13 -6.27 19.61 -14.38
C MET A 13 -5.77 19.72 -12.93
N SER A 14 -5.70 20.92 -12.37
CA SER A 14 -5.16 21.17 -11.01
C SER A 14 -5.94 20.44 -9.91
N ARG A 15 -7.28 20.52 -9.87
CA ARG A 15 -8.08 19.93 -8.79
C ARG A 15 -8.10 18.40 -8.83
N LYS A 16 -8.25 17.80 -10.02
CA LYS A 16 -8.27 16.34 -10.19
C LYS A 16 -6.91 15.71 -9.89
N ASN A 17 -5.82 16.29 -10.39
CA ASN A 17 -4.47 15.78 -10.11
C ASN A 17 -4.10 15.92 -8.63
N ARG A 18 -4.57 16.99 -7.96
CA ARG A 18 -4.43 17.13 -6.50
C ARG A 18 -5.19 16.03 -5.75
N LEU A 19 -6.41 15.70 -6.15
CA LEU A 19 -7.18 14.62 -5.54
C LEU A 19 -6.49 13.26 -5.71
N TYR A 20 -5.96 12.96 -6.90
CA TYR A 20 -5.20 11.73 -7.14
C TYR A 20 -3.94 11.67 -6.28
N LEU A 21 -3.15 12.77 -6.22
CA LEU A 21 -1.98 12.80 -5.35
C LEU A 21 -2.36 12.63 -3.86
N LEU A 22 -3.41 13.31 -3.39
CA LEU A 22 -3.84 13.21 -2.00
C LEU A 22 -4.29 11.78 -1.65
N LEU A 23 -4.97 11.11 -2.57
CA LEU A 23 -5.33 9.70 -2.42
C LEU A 23 -4.08 8.83 -2.33
N ASP A 24 -3.13 8.98 -3.25
CA ASP A 24 -1.88 8.21 -3.26
C ASP A 24 -1.05 8.46 -1.99
N LEU A 25 -1.03 9.71 -1.50
CA LEU A 25 -0.41 10.07 -0.24
C LEU A 25 -1.11 9.40 0.95
N ALA A 26 -2.45 9.39 0.97
CA ALA A 26 -3.22 8.72 2.02
C ALA A 26 -2.96 7.20 2.04
N ILE A 27 -2.90 6.57 0.86
CA ILE A 27 -2.52 5.16 0.69
C ILE A 27 -1.11 4.92 1.23
N ALA A 28 -0.15 5.76 0.86
CA ALA A 28 1.23 5.63 1.34
C ALA A 28 1.33 5.78 2.87
N LEU A 29 0.60 6.73 3.46
CA LEU A 29 0.54 6.91 4.91
C LEU A 29 -0.09 5.70 5.60
N ALA A 30 -1.22 5.19 5.09
CA ALA A 30 -1.86 3.99 5.63
C ALA A 30 -0.95 2.76 5.56
N PHE A 31 -0.21 2.60 4.46
CA PHE A 31 0.78 1.54 4.30
C PHE A 31 1.91 1.65 5.33
N VAL A 32 2.51 2.84 5.50
CA VAL A 32 3.57 3.07 6.49
C VAL A 32 3.07 2.79 7.90
N LEU A 33 1.86 3.25 8.25
CA LEU A 33 1.23 2.95 9.54
C LEU A 33 1.04 1.45 9.73
N SER A 34 0.56 0.72 8.72
CA SER A 34 0.41 -0.74 8.77
C SER A 34 1.75 -1.45 9.00
N LEU A 35 2.82 -1.02 8.32
CA LEU A 35 4.15 -1.61 8.46
C LEU A 35 4.77 -1.34 9.85
N LEU A 36 4.66 -0.11 10.34
CA LEU A 36 5.18 0.27 11.66
C LEU A 36 4.41 -0.43 12.80
N THR A 37 3.09 -0.53 12.66
CA THR A 37 2.25 -1.21 13.66
C THR A 37 2.45 -2.73 13.64
N ALA A 38 2.69 -3.34 12.47
CA ALA A 38 3.11 -4.74 12.36
C ALA A 38 4.44 -4.99 13.08
N TRP A 39 5.45 -4.14 12.82
CA TRP A 39 6.76 -4.26 13.46
C TRP A 39 6.69 -4.08 14.98
N ALA A 40 5.92 -3.10 15.46
CA ALA A 40 5.66 -2.88 16.88
C ALA A 40 4.94 -4.07 17.53
N TRP A 41 3.93 -4.63 16.84
CA TRP A 41 3.22 -5.82 17.30
C TRP A 41 4.14 -7.04 17.41
N MET A 42 5.00 -7.28 16.43
CA MET A 42 5.98 -8.38 16.44
C MET A 42 7.08 -8.20 17.49
N SER A 43 7.46 -6.95 17.78
CA SER A 43 8.46 -6.61 18.79
C SER A 43 7.91 -6.66 20.23
N SER A 44 6.59 -6.80 20.39
CA SER A 44 5.94 -6.95 21.71
C SER A 44 6.14 -8.37 22.26
N LYS A 45 6.93 -8.51 23.34
CA LYS A 45 7.27 -9.81 23.97
C LYS A 45 6.01 -10.63 24.37
N PRO A 46 5.92 -11.94 24.15
CA PRO A 46 4.80 -12.71 24.72
C PRO A 46 4.92 -12.81 26.26
N GLY A 47 3.89 -12.49 27.04
CA GLY A 47 3.96 -12.58 28.52
C GLY A 47 2.66 -12.27 29.28
N ARG A 48 2.56 -12.80 30.50
CA ARG A 48 1.35 -12.84 31.35
C ARG A 48 0.87 -11.46 31.86
N ASN A 49 1.72 -10.44 31.86
CA ASN A 49 1.44 -9.12 32.45
C ASN A 49 1.25 -7.99 31.42
N GLY A 50 0.86 -8.32 30.19
CA GLY A 50 0.59 -7.32 29.16
C GLY A 50 1.87 -6.71 28.61
N SER A 51 2.37 -7.30 27.54
CA SER A 51 3.46 -6.70 26.77
C SER A 51 2.98 -5.46 26.05
N ALA A 52 3.19 -4.32 26.71
CA ALA A 52 3.11 -3.03 26.07
C ALA A 52 4.42 -2.77 25.32
N PHE A 53 4.31 -2.28 24.09
CA PHE A 53 5.41 -1.66 23.36
C PHE A 53 5.07 -0.17 23.22
N LEU A 54 5.98 0.71 23.66
CA LEU A 54 5.74 2.16 23.74
C LEU A 54 4.43 2.53 24.48
N GLY A 55 4.09 1.82 25.55
CA GLY A 55 2.89 2.09 26.36
C GLY A 55 1.56 1.60 25.77
N ILE A 56 1.57 1.03 24.55
CA ILE A 56 0.38 0.44 23.91
C ILE A 56 0.45 -1.08 24.02
N ALA A 57 -0.64 -1.71 24.48
CA ALA A 57 -0.73 -3.16 24.59
C ALA A 57 -0.57 -3.86 23.24
N ARG A 58 0.02 -5.07 23.23
CA ARG A 58 0.17 -5.92 22.03
C ARG A 58 -1.10 -6.04 21.18
N GLY A 59 -2.27 -6.17 21.83
CA GLY A 59 -3.57 -6.21 21.15
C GLY A 59 -3.90 -4.89 20.45
N GLY A 60 -3.57 -3.75 21.05
CA GLY A 60 -3.75 -2.44 20.43
C GLY A 60 -2.90 -2.26 19.18
N TRP A 61 -1.64 -2.70 19.19
CA TRP A 61 -0.79 -2.68 17.99
C TRP A 61 -1.35 -3.56 16.86
N ARG A 62 -1.87 -4.74 17.19
CA ARG A 62 -2.58 -5.60 16.24
C ARG A 62 -3.80 -4.90 15.65
N ASP A 63 -4.61 -4.26 16.48
CA ASP A 63 -5.83 -3.60 16.03
C ASP A 63 -5.52 -2.40 15.12
N LEU A 64 -4.46 -1.66 15.43
CA LEU A 64 -3.92 -0.60 14.57
C LEU A 64 -3.41 -1.16 13.23
N HIS A 65 -2.72 -2.30 13.23
CA HIS A 65 -2.29 -2.95 12.00
C HIS A 65 -3.46 -3.39 11.13
N ILE A 66 -4.50 -3.98 11.71
CA ILE A 66 -5.71 -4.37 10.98
C ILE A 66 -6.44 -3.14 10.44
N GLY A 67 -6.67 -2.12 11.29
CA GLY A 67 -7.39 -0.91 10.90
C GLY A 67 -6.69 -0.12 9.79
N SER A 68 -5.37 0.06 9.90
CA SER A 68 -4.58 0.70 8.85
C SER A 68 -4.51 -0.12 7.56
N SER A 69 -4.49 -1.45 7.65
CA SER A 69 -4.55 -2.34 6.47
C SER A 69 -5.91 -2.28 5.76
N LEU A 70 -7.02 -2.19 6.51
CA LEU A 70 -8.35 -1.98 5.91
C LEU A 70 -8.45 -0.64 5.20
N ALA A 71 -7.90 0.43 5.80
CA ALA A 71 -7.81 1.74 5.17
C ALA A 71 -6.96 1.70 3.89
N LEU A 72 -5.83 0.99 3.91
CA LEU A 72 -4.97 0.77 2.75
C LEU A 72 -5.74 0.08 1.62
N ILE A 73 -6.44 -1.02 1.90
CA ILE A 73 -7.22 -1.77 0.90
C ILE A 73 -8.31 -0.88 0.30
N ALA A 74 -9.07 -0.17 1.13
CA ALA A 74 -10.10 0.76 0.66
C ALA A 74 -9.50 1.85 -0.26
N GLY A 75 -8.37 2.43 0.14
CA GLY A 75 -7.64 3.41 -0.67
C GLY A 75 -7.19 2.83 -2.02
N VAL A 76 -6.60 1.64 -2.03
CA VAL A 76 -6.15 0.96 -3.26
C VAL A 76 -7.32 0.65 -4.19
N VAL A 77 -8.47 0.21 -3.67
CA VAL A 77 -9.67 -0.03 -4.48
C VAL A 77 -10.12 1.27 -5.16
N VAL A 78 -10.18 2.38 -4.41
CA VAL A 78 -10.52 3.69 -4.98
C VAL A 78 -9.48 4.13 -6.01
N HIS A 79 -8.19 3.94 -5.74
CA HIS A 79 -7.11 4.26 -6.67
C HIS A 79 -7.28 3.49 -7.99
N LEU A 80 -7.48 2.17 -7.94
CA LEU A 80 -7.69 1.34 -9.12
C LEU A 80 -8.94 1.77 -9.91
N ALA A 81 -10.04 2.10 -9.23
CA ALA A 81 -11.25 2.58 -9.87
C ALA A 81 -11.02 3.91 -10.62
N LEU A 82 -10.29 4.85 -10.02
CA LEU A 82 -9.96 6.14 -10.64
C LEU A 82 -9.00 5.99 -11.83
N HIS A 83 -8.12 4.98 -11.78
CA HIS A 83 -7.13 4.73 -12.82
C HIS A 83 -7.56 3.70 -13.88
N TRP A 84 -8.76 3.14 -13.78
CA TRP A 84 -9.23 2.02 -14.62
C TRP A 84 -9.10 2.26 -16.13
N GLU A 85 -9.54 3.42 -16.62
CA GLU A 85 -9.45 3.80 -18.04
C GLU A 85 -8.02 3.78 -18.56
N TRP A 86 -7.08 4.28 -17.74
CA TRP A 86 -5.66 4.29 -18.08
C TRP A 86 -5.09 2.87 -18.10
N ILE A 87 -5.45 2.02 -17.12
CA ILE A 87 -5.02 0.63 -17.06
C ILE A 87 -5.50 -0.11 -18.32
N ALA A 88 -6.80 -0.06 -18.64
CA ALA A 88 -7.36 -0.71 -19.82
C ALA A 88 -6.73 -0.21 -21.13
N ALA A 89 -6.46 1.09 -21.24
CA ALA A 89 -5.75 1.65 -22.37
C ALA A 89 -4.30 1.14 -22.47
N MET A 90 -3.58 1.04 -21.35
CA MET A 90 -2.20 0.56 -21.31
C MET A 90 -2.11 -0.93 -21.65
N THR A 91 -3.00 -1.76 -21.10
CA THR A 91 -3.04 -3.21 -21.37
C THR A 91 -3.21 -3.49 -22.87
N ARG A 92 -4.08 -2.75 -23.55
CA ARG A 92 -4.26 -2.86 -25.02
C ARG A 92 -2.99 -2.47 -25.79
N ARG A 93 -2.29 -1.43 -25.35
CA ARG A 93 -1.06 -0.95 -25.99
C ARG A 93 0.12 -1.90 -25.80
N LEU A 94 0.16 -2.67 -24.71
CA LEU A 94 1.22 -3.67 -24.50
C LEU A 94 1.23 -4.76 -25.57
N GLY A 95 0.06 -5.20 -26.03
CA GLY A 95 -0.05 -6.16 -27.13
C GLY A 95 0.50 -5.63 -28.47
N GLN A 96 0.66 -4.31 -28.59
CA GLN A 96 1.19 -3.62 -29.78
C GLN A 96 2.58 -3.02 -29.55
N SER A 97 3.09 -3.06 -28.32
CA SER A 97 4.31 -2.36 -27.90
C SER A 97 5.56 -3.16 -28.28
N ARG A 98 6.43 -2.57 -29.12
CA ARG A 98 7.79 -3.08 -29.36
C ARG A 98 8.80 -2.68 -28.28
N MET A 99 8.40 -1.84 -27.31
CA MET A 99 9.31 -1.25 -26.32
C MET A 99 9.37 -2.07 -25.03
N LYS A 100 10.50 -2.75 -24.80
CA LYS A 100 10.74 -3.60 -23.62
C LYS A 100 10.61 -2.85 -22.28
N LYS A 101 10.98 -1.56 -22.23
CA LYS A 101 10.93 -0.76 -20.99
C LYS A 101 9.50 -0.54 -20.48
N ALA A 102 8.55 -0.24 -21.37
CA ALA A 102 7.16 -0.06 -20.98
C ALA A 102 6.55 -1.36 -20.45
N LEU A 103 6.89 -2.49 -21.08
CA LEU A 103 6.49 -3.81 -20.62
C LEU A 103 7.06 -4.11 -19.22
N TRP A 104 8.34 -3.83 -18.98
CA TRP A 104 8.96 -4.05 -17.66
C TRP A 104 8.32 -3.22 -16.55
N ASN A 105 8.03 -1.95 -16.80
CA ASN A 105 7.34 -1.11 -15.82
C ASN A 105 5.96 -1.68 -15.49
N TYR A 106 5.17 -2.01 -16.51
CA TYR A 106 3.84 -2.58 -16.31
C TYR A 106 3.87 -3.94 -15.62
N ALA A 107 4.83 -4.81 -15.97
CA ALA A 107 5.01 -6.10 -15.33
C ALA A 107 5.33 -5.94 -13.84
N LEU A 108 6.17 -4.96 -13.50
CA LEU A 108 6.49 -4.67 -12.11
C LEU A 108 5.26 -4.18 -11.32
N ASP A 109 4.44 -3.31 -11.92
CA ASP A 109 3.18 -2.85 -11.30
C ASP A 109 2.19 -4.02 -11.11
N ALA A 110 2.12 -4.93 -12.07
CA ALA A 110 1.32 -6.14 -11.97
C ALA A 110 1.83 -7.06 -10.84
N VAL A 111 3.14 -7.27 -10.71
CA VAL A 111 3.74 -8.04 -9.62
C VAL A 111 3.45 -7.38 -8.26
N LEU A 112 3.55 -6.06 -8.18
CA LEU A 112 3.20 -5.30 -6.97
C LEU A 112 1.73 -5.51 -6.58
N GLY A 113 0.81 -5.43 -7.54
CA GLY A 113 -0.62 -5.70 -7.32
C GLY A 113 -0.89 -7.15 -6.89
N LEU A 114 -0.28 -8.13 -7.54
CA LEU A 114 -0.46 -9.55 -7.24
C LEU A 114 0.08 -9.91 -5.85
N THR A 115 1.24 -9.39 -5.47
CA THR A 115 1.81 -9.61 -4.14
C THR A 115 0.95 -8.98 -3.06
N LEU A 116 0.39 -7.78 -3.28
CA LEU A 116 -0.58 -7.17 -2.37
C LEU A 116 -1.82 -8.06 -2.18
N VAL A 117 -2.37 -8.61 -3.27
CA VAL A 117 -3.51 -9.54 -3.20
C VAL A 117 -3.14 -10.80 -2.42
N ALA A 118 -1.96 -11.37 -2.63
CA ALA A 118 -1.51 -12.54 -1.88
C ALA A 118 -1.37 -12.26 -0.37
N VAL A 119 -0.83 -11.09 0.00
CA VAL A 119 -0.76 -10.64 1.40
C VAL A 119 -2.16 -10.46 1.99
N LEU A 120 -3.09 -9.87 1.24
CA LEU A 120 -4.49 -9.72 1.66
C LEU A 120 -5.14 -11.09 1.91
N VAL A 121 -5.05 -12.00 0.95
CA VAL A 121 -5.66 -13.33 1.03
C VAL A 121 -5.14 -14.12 2.22
N THR A 122 -3.83 -14.06 2.48
CA THR A 122 -3.24 -14.70 3.67
C THR A 122 -3.62 -14.00 4.98
N GLY A 123 -3.95 -12.71 4.94
CA GLY A 123 -4.42 -11.92 6.08
C GLY A 123 -5.86 -12.20 6.51
N LEU A 124 -6.75 -12.52 5.55
CA LEU A 124 -8.20 -12.67 5.79
C LEU A 124 -8.56 -13.69 6.88
N PRO A 125 -7.94 -14.90 6.95
CA PRO A 125 -8.26 -15.85 8.02
C PRO A 125 -8.01 -15.31 9.42
N PHE A 126 -6.99 -14.45 9.60
CA PHE A 126 -6.69 -13.82 10.89
C PHE A 126 -7.74 -12.79 11.31
N LEU A 127 -8.38 -12.12 10.35
CA LEU A 127 -9.48 -11.19 10.61
C LEU A 127 -10.71 -11.93 11.15
N VAL A 128 -11.03 -13.10 10.60
CA VAL A 128 -12.23 -13.87 10.95
C VAL A 128 -12.03 -14.66 12.25
N ALA A 129 -10.88 -15.31 12.43
CA ALA A 129 -10.63 -16.19 13.58
C ALA A 129 -10.02 -15.47 14.79
N GLY A 130 -9.69 -14.19 14.66
CA GLY A 130 -9.18 -13.37 15.76
C GLY A 130 -7.73 -13.70 16.19
N PRO A 131 -7.31 -13.26 17.39
CA PRO A 131 -5.91 -13.29 17.87
C PRO A 131 -5.28 -14.68 17.96
N GLY A 132 -6.09 -15.73 17.98
CA GLY A 132 -5.62 -17.07 18.29
C GLY A 132 -5.17 -17.21 19.75
N GLY A 133 -4.68 -18.41 20.08
CA GLY A 133 -4.14 -18.72 21.39
C GLY A 133 -2.64 -18.45 21.53
N TYR A 134 -2.13 -18.38 22.76
CA TYR A 134 -0.68 -18.35 23.01
C TYR A 134 0.00 -19.65 22.57
N GLN A 135 1.23 -19.54 22.09
CA GLN A 135 2.10 -20.69 21.76
C GLN A 135 2.42 -21.49 23.03
N GLY A 136 1.95 -22.74 23.10
CA GLY A 136 2.20 -23.68 24.19
C GLY A 136 0.94 -24.42 24.70
N GLY A 137 1.13 -25.65 25.19
CA GLY A 137 0.09 -26.47 25.81
C GLY A 137 -0.99 -27.03 24.86
N ARG A 138 -2.08 -27.57 25.43
CA ARG A 138 -3.28 -28.03 24.68
C ARG A 138 -4.18 -26.84 24.30
N ASN A 139 -3.63 -25.86 23.56
CA ASN A 139 -4.38 -24.69 23.15
C ASN A 139 -5.01 -24.89 21.75
N PRO A 140 -6.32 -25.21 21.64
CA PRO A 140 -6.96 -25.45 20.35
C PRO A 140 -6.98 -24.20 19.46
N ALA A 141 -6.95 -23.00 20.05
CA ALA A 141 -6.93 -21.74 19.29
C ALA A 141 -5.55 -21.44 18.67
N TYR A 142 -4.47 -22.02 19.20
CA TYR A 142 -3.14 -21.96 18.58
C TYR A 142 -3.00 -23.01 17.47
N ARG A 143 -3.55 -24.22 17.69
CA ARG A 143 -3.60 -25.31 16.69
C ARG A 143 -4.72 -25.14 15.67
N ALA A 144 -5.35 -23.97 15.61
CA ALA A 144 -6.39 -23.70 14.63
C ALA A 144 -5.81 -23.82 13.22
N ALA A 145 -6.53 -24.51 12.34
CA ALA A 145 -6.19 -24.60 10.93
C ALA A 145 -7.22 -23.82 10.10
N PHE A 146 -6.74 -23.11 9.09
CA PHE A 146 -7.55 -22.42 8.10
C PHE A 146 -7.57 -23.26 6.83
N VAL A 147 -8.71 -23.87 6.51
CA VAL A 147 -8.86 -24.70 5.30
C VAL A 147 -7.76 -25.79 5.22
N GLY A 148 -7.46 -26.44 6.35
CA GLY A 148 -6.43 -27.48 6.44
C GLY A 148 -4.98 -26.97 6.54
N VAL A 149 -4.74 -25.66 6.50
CA VAL A 149 -3.41 -25.07 6.69
C VAL A 149 -3.25 -24.59 8.12
N GLU A 150 -2.15 -24.94 8.79
CA GLU A 150 -1.89 -24.50 10.17
C GLU A 150 -1.78 -22.96 10.26
N ARG A 151 -2.32 -22.37 11.33
CA ARG A 151 -2.25 -20.93 11.60
C ARG A 151 -0.81 -20.38 11.56
N SER A 152 0.17 -21.14 12.05
CA SER A 152 1.59 -20.77 12.04
C SER A 152 2.13 -20.65 10.61
N VAL A 153 1.89 -21.65 9.77
CA VAL A 153 2.25 -21.64 8.34
C VAL A 153 1.60 -20.47 7.60
N MET A 154 0.32 -20.21 7.87
CA MET A 154 -0.36 -19.04 7.29
C MET A 154 0.28 -17.72 7.74
N SER A 155 0.76 -17.65 8.99
CA SER A 155 1.43 -16.47 9.54
C SER A 155 2.78 -16.25 8.85
N ASP A 156 3.54 -17.31 8.64
CA ASP A 156 4.83 -17.27 7.95
C ASP A 156 4.66 -16.81 6.50
N TRP A 157 3.63 -17.31 5.81
CA TRP A 157 3.29 -16.85 4.46
C TRP A 157 2.92 -15.36 4.45
N HIS A 158 2.08 -14.91 5.37
CA HIS A 158 1.67 -13.51 5.42
C HIS A 158 2.86 -12.57 5.64
N VAL A 159 3.75 -12.90 6.58
CA VAL A 159 4.96 -12.11 6.84
C VAL A 159 5.92 -12.17 5.66
N GLY A 160 6.20 -13.36 5.12
CA GLY A 160 7.11 -13.54 3.99
C GLY A 160 6.65 -12.81 2.73
N LEU A 161 5.36 -12.93 2.38
CA LEU A 161 4.75 -12.19 1.27
C LEU A 161 4.76 -10.68 1.53
N GLY A 162 4.55 -10.24 2.78
CA GLY A 162 4.62 -8.83 3.17
C GLY A 162 6.01 -8.24 2.95
N LEU A 163 7.08 -8.96 3.35
CA LEU A 163 8.45 -8.55 3.09
C LEU A 163 8.77 -8.52 1.58
N GLY A 164 8.28 -9.52 0.82
CA GLY A 164 8.38 -9.54 -0.63
C GLY A 164 7.70 -8.33 -1.29
N PHE A 165 6.49 -7.99 -0.84
CA PHE A 165 5.76 -6.80 -1.30
C PHE A 165 6.56 -5.52 -1.04
N VAL A 166 7.12 -5.35 0.16
CA VAL A 166 7.97 -4.19 0.49
C VAL A 166 9.17 -4.11 -0.46
N ALA A 167 9.84 -5.23 -0.74
CA ALA A 167 10.97 -5.25 -1.66
C ALA A 167 10.57 -4.81 -3.08
N VAL A 168 9.47 -5.34 -3.62
CA VAL A 168 8.94 -4.94 -4.94
C VAL A 168 8.53 -3.46 -4.95
N LEU A 169 7.88 -2.97 -3.90
CA LEU A 169 7.48 -1.57 -3.76
C LEU A 169 8.69 -0.62 -3.78
N LEU A 170 9.80 -0.97 -3.11
CA LEU A 170 11.00 -0.15 -3.13
C LEU A 170 11.60 -0.05 -4.54
N VAL A 171 11.61 -1.14 -5.30
CA VAL A 171 12.05 -1.13 -6.70
C VAL A 171 11.09 -0.28 -7.55
N HIS A 172 9.77 -0.43 -7.37
CA HIS A 172 8.76 0.37 -8.05
C HIS A 172 9.01 1.87 -7.84
N LEU A 173 9.20 2.29 -6.58
CA LEU A 173 9.44 3.69 -6.20
C LEU A 173 10.76 4.22 -6.79
N ALA A 174 11.83 3.42 -6.76
CA ALA A 174 13.11 3.79 -7.34
C ALA A 174 12.98 4.05 -8.86
N MET A 175 12.24 3.21 -9.57
CA MET A 175 11.99 3.37 -11.01
C MET A 175 11.16 4.61 -11.33
N HIS A 176 10.22 4.98 -10.45
CA HIS A 176 9.35 6.13 -10.64
C HIS A 176 9.88 7.43 -10.01
N TRP A 177 11.04 7.41 -9.34
CA TRP A 177 11.58 8.54 -8.58
C TRP A 177 11.66 9.86 -9.36
N ASN A 178 12.11 9.81 -10.61
CA ASN A 178 12.21 11.00 -11.45
C ASN A 178 10.85 11.62 -11.78
N TRP A 179 9.84 10.76 -12.00
CA TRP A 179 8.47 11.21 -12.23
C TRP A 179 7.89 11.80 -10.95
N ILE A 180 8.05 11.15 -9.80
CA ILE A 180 7.57 11.63 -8.49
C ILE A 180 8.12 13.04 -8.19
N ARG A 181 9.44 13.24 -8.30
CA ARG A 181 10.07 14.56 -8.06
C ARG A 181 9.49 15.65 -8.97
N ARG A 182 9.25 15.34 -10.24
CA ARG A 182 8.67 16.28 -11.20
C ARG A 182 7.22 16.60 -10.86
N SER A 183 6.41 15.59 -10.54
CA SER A 183 4.99 15.75 -10.16
C SER A 183 4.84 16.58 -8.88
N VAL A 184 5.65 16.31 -7.85
CA VAL A 184 5.66 17.10 -6.60
C VAL A 184 6.07 18.54 -6.88
N ARG A 185 7.14 18.76 -7.65
CA ARG A 185 7.59 20.12 -8.02
C ARG A 185 6.51 20.90 -8.76
N GLN A 186 5.84 20.26 -9.72
CA GLN A 186 4.74 20.87 -10.46
C GLN A 186 3.61 21.31 -9.53
N LEU A 187 3.25 20.48 -8.55
CA LEU A 187 2.21 20.82 -7.58
C LEU A 187 2.61 21.95 -6.66
N VAL A 188 3.83 21.94 -6.11
CA VAL A 188 4.36 23.05 -5.31
C VAL A 188 4.32 24.36 -6.10
N CYS A 189 4.73 24.36 -7.37
CA CYS A 189 4.67 25.55 -8.21
C CYS A 189 3.23 25.97 -8.61
N LEU A 190 2.25 25.08 -8.50
CA LEU A 190 0.84 25.42 -8.69
C LEU A 190 0.21 26.00 -7.41
N THR A 191 0.67 25.61 -6.23
CA THR A 191 0.10 26.01 -4.95
C THR A 191 0.80 27.19 -4.29
N ALA A 192 2.11 27.31 -4.49
CA ALA A 192 2.96 28.36 -3.93
C ALA A 192 3.91 28.87 -5.04
N PRO A 193 3.38 29.66 -5.99
CA PRO A 193 4.16 30.14 -7.13
C PRO A 193 5.36 31.00 -6.70
N GLU A 194 5.29 31.66 -5.54
CA GLU A 194 6.41 32.42 -4.96
C GLU A 194 7.65 31.57 -4.63
N VAL A 195 7.50 30.26 -4.44
CA VAL A 195 8.60 29.35 -4.09
C VAL A 195 9.40 28.89 -5.31
N CYS A 196 8.86 29.08 -6.53
CA CYS A 196 9.50 28.58 -7.75
C CYS A 196 10.22 29.70 -8.51
N PRO A 197 11.58 29.75 -8.49
CA PRO A 197 12.31 30.77 -9.22
C PRO A 197 12.14 30.56 -10.73
N GLY A 198 11.69 31.60 -11.44
CA GLY A 198 11.62 31.64 -12.89
C GLY A 198 10.33 31.10 -13.52
N ARG A 199 9.17 31.62 -13.11
CA ARG A 199 8.02 31.71 -14.03
C ARG A 199 8.05 33.06 -14.72
#